data_AF-A0A371PVD3-F1
#
_entry.id   AF-A0A371PVD3-F1
#
_cell.length_a   1.000
_cell.length_b   1.000
_cell.length_c   1.000
_cell.angle_alpha   90.00
_cell.angle_beta   90.00
_cell.angle_gamma   90.00
#
_symmetry.space_group_name_H-M   'P 1'
#
loop_
_entity.id
_entity.type
_entity.pdbx_description
1 polymer ?
#
loop_
_entity_poly.entity_id
_entity_poly.type
_entity_poly.pdbx_seq_one_letter_code
_entity_poly.pdbx_strand_id
1 'polypeptide(L)'
;MVPGAEFRSYYGKPIIKAPSWAARDIAGYFFLGGLAGAGSVLAAGAQLTGRTSLATSMKVSSLAAVSLSAAALINDLGRPGRFAHMLRVLKPTSPMSVGSWLLGGYGPAAGAAAVCAVTGRLPRAG
;
A
#
# COMPACT_ATOMS: atom_id res chain seq x y z
N MET A 1 51.06 10.52 11.17
CA MET A 1 51.07 9.17 11.79
C MET A 1 49.64 8.63 11.66
N VAL A 2 49.44 7.51 10.95
CA VAL A 2 48.09 6.95 10.71
C VAL A 2 47.65 6.16 11.94
N PRO A 3 46.39 6.27 12.41
CA PRO A 3 45.88 5.47 13.52
C PRO A 3 45.99 3.96 13.23
N GLY A 4 46.33 3.16 14.23
CA GLY A 4 46.40 1.71 14.12
C GLY A 4 45.03 1.10 13.79
N ALA A 5 45.02 0.04 12.98
CA ALA A 5 43.78 -0.64 12.59
C ALA A 5 43.17 -1.42 13.77
N GLU A 6 41.86 -1.26 13.97
CA GLU A 6 41.10 -1.98 14.99
C GLU A 6 40.52 -3.29 14.39
N PHE A 7 40.99 -4.45 14.84
CA PHE A 7 40.59 -5.74 14.29
C PHE A 7 39.21 -6.17 14.81
N ARG A 8 38.21 -6.21 13.92
CA ARG A 8 36.84 -6.69 14.25
C ARG A 8 36.67 -8.14 13.83
N SER A 9 36.23 -8.99 14.75
CA SER A 9 35.92 -10.40 14.48
C SER A 9 34.54 -10.58 13.83
N TYR A 10 34.43 -11.57 12.94
CA TYR A 10 33.16 -12.02 12.37
C TYR A 10 32.41 -12.98 13.30
N TYR A 11 33.13 -13.64 14.22
CA TYR A 11 32.55 -14.57 15.18
C TYR A 11 31.62 -13.84 16.17
N GLY A 12 30.46 -14.43 16.46
CA GLY A 12 29.45 -13.86 17.35
C GLY A 12 28.54 -12.81 16.71
N LYS A 13 28.69 -12.51 15.41
CA LYS A 13 27.76 -11.63 14.70
C LYS A 13 26.59 -12.42 14.10
N PRO A 14 25.38 -11.83 14.06
CA PRO A 14 24.25 -12.43 13.35
C PRO A 14 24.60 -12.73 11.89
N ILE A 15 24.18 -13.91 11.40
CA ILE A 15 24.39 -14.33 10.01
C ILE A 15 23.69 -13.38 9.02
N ILE A 16 22.55 -12.82 9.44
CA ILE A 16 21.76 -11.88 8.65
C ILE A 16 21.65 -10.54 9.36
N LYS A 17 21.50 -9.48 8.57
CA LYS A 17 21.22 -8.14 9.09
C LYS A 17 19.86 -8.14 9.77
N ALA A 18 19.76 -7.43 10.90
CA ALA A 18 18.48 -7.23 11.57
C ALA A 18 17.48 -6.56 10.60
N PRO A 19 16.19 -6.94 10.67
CA PRO A 19 15.18 -6.28 9.86
C PRO A 19 15.10 -4.80 10.22
N SER A 20 15.10 -3.94 9.21
CA SER A 20 15.08 -2.48 9.39
C SER A 20 13.67 -1.89 9.44
N TRP A 21 12.64 -2.72 9.24
CA TRP A 21 11.25 -2.28 9.20
C TRP A 21 10.70 -2.04 10.60
N ALA A 22 9.78 -1.07 10.72
CA ALA A 22 9.08 -0.80 11.96
C ALA A 22 7.77 -1.62 11.99
N ALA A 23 7.51 -2.33 13.09
CA ALA A 23 6.31 -3.17 13.22
C ALA A 23 5.01 -2.38 13.03
N ARG A 24 4.98 -1.11 13.45
CA ARG A 24 3.84 -0.21 13.27
C ARG A 24 3.57 0.10 11.81
N ASP A 25 4.62 0.31 11.02
CA ASP A 25 4.46 0.68 9.62
C ASP A 25 3.96 -0.51 8.82
N ILE A 26 4.58 -1.69 9.00
CA ILE A 26 4.13 -2.94 8.38
C ILE A 26 2.69 -3.26 8.75
N ALA A 27 2.38 -3.36 10.04
CA ALA A 27 1.03 -3.68 10.47
C ALA A 27 0.03 -2.63 9.95
N GLY A 28 0.42 -1.35 9.96
CA GLY A 28 -0.39 -0.24 9.49
C GLY A 28 -0.76 -0.36 8.02
N TYR A 29 0.22 -0.45 7.12
CA TYR A 29 -0.09 -0.49 5.69
C TYR A 29 -0.78 -1.80 5.28
N PHE A 30 -0.50 -2.93 5.94
CA PHE A 30 -1.21 -4.20 5.70
C PHE A 30 -2.68 -4.09 6.11
N PHE A 31 -2.95 -3.57 7.32
CA PHE A 31 -4.31 -3.38 7.81
C PHE A 31 -5.09 -2.41 6.92
N LEU A 32 -4.51 -1.25 6.61
CA LEU A 32 -5.13 -0.23 5.78
C LEU A 32 -5.37 -0.72 4.34
N GLY A 33 -4.42 -1.49 3.79
CA GLY A 33 -4.58 -2.12 2.47
C GLY A 33 -5.72 -3.13 2.46
N GLY A 34 -5.83 -3.97 3.50
CA GLY A 34 -6.95 -4.90 3.67
C GLY A 34 -8.29 -4.20 3.85
N LEU A 35 -8.34 -3.15 4.68
CA LEU A 35 -9.51 -2.31 4.89
C LEU A 35 -9.99 -1.67 3.59
N ALA A 36 -9.05 -1.17 2.78
CA ALA A 36 -9.35 -0.58 1.48
C ALA A 36 -10.01 -1.61 0.55
N GLY A 37 -9.40 -2.79 0.39
CA GLY A 37 -9.93 -3.86 -0.44
C GLY A 37 -11.32 -4.33 0.00
N ALA A 38 -11.50 -4.60 1.31
CA ALA A 38 -12.79 -4.99 1.87
C ALA A 38 -13.87 -3.91 1.66
N GLY A 39 -13.52 -2.64 1.88
CA GLY A 39 -14.42 -1.51 1.62
C GLY A 39 -14.86 -1.44 0.15
N SER A 40 -13.96 -1.75 -0.80
CA SER A 40 -14.30 -1.71 -2.22
C SER A 40 -15.22 -2.86 -2.63
N VAL A 41 -15.04 -4.04 -2.04
CA VAL A 41 -15.98 -5.17 -2.22
C VAL A 41 -17.36 -4.83 -1.64
N LEU A 42 -17.41 -4.22 -0.45
CA LEU A 42 -18.66 -3.75 0.14
C LEU A 42 -19.33 -2.66 -0.70
N ALA A 43 -18.54 -1.73 -1.26
CA ALA A 43 -19.04 -0.70 -2.16
C ALA A 43 -19.69 -1.29 -3.41
N ALA A 44 -19.06 -2.31 -4.02
CA ALA A 44 -19.61 -3.01 -5.18
C ALA A 44 -20.95 -3.69 -4.82
N GLY A 45 -21.02 -4.39 -3.70
CA GLY A 45 -22.27 -5.01 -3.22
C GLY A 45 -23.36 -3.97 -2.91
N ALA A 46 -23.00 -2.84 -2.30
CA ALA A 46 -23.92 -1.73 -2.03
C ALA A 46 -24.46 -1.12 -3.33
N GLN A 47 -23.63 -0.99 -4.36
CA GLN A 47 -24.05 -0.48 -5.67
C GLN A 47 -25.00 -1.43 -6.38
N LEU A 48 -24.70 -2.74 -6.38
CA LEU A 48 -25.56 -3.77 -6.97
C LEU A 48 -26.92 -3.88 -6.27
N THR A 49 -27.00 -3.51 -4.99
CA THR A 49 -28.24 -3.52 -4.19
C THR A 49 -28.95 -2.16 -4.16
N GLY A 50 -28.50 -1.17 -4.94
CA GLY A 50 -29.13 0.16 -5.01
C GLY A 50 -28.88 1.07 -3.81
N ARG A 51 -27.96 0.70 -2.90
CA ARG A 51 -27.60 1.46 -1.68
C ARG A 51 -26.52 2.49 -1.98
N THR A 52 -26.88 3.53 -2.73
CA THR A 52 -25.93 4.54 -3.27
C THR A 52 -25.15 5.31 -2.20
N SER A 53 -25.78 5.69 -1.10
CA SER A 53 -25.10 6.38 0.02
C SER A 53 -24.03 5.51 0.67
N LEU A 54 -24.35 4.22 0.90
CA LEU A 54 -23.39 3.24 1.43
C LEU A 54 -22.24 3.00 0.44
N ALA A 55 -22.56 2.83 -0.85
CA ALA A 55 -21.55 2.64 -1.89
C ALA A 55 -20.57 3.81 -1.96
N THR A 56 -21.07 5.05 -1.88
CA THR A 56 -20.24 6.27 -1.89
C THR A 56 -19.34 6.33 -0.66
N SER A 57 -19.91 6.11 0.53
CA SER A 57 -19.16 6.11 1.78
C SER A 57 -18.03 5.07 1.78
N MET A 58 -18.30 3.88 1.24
CA MET A 58 -17.31 2.81 1.13
C MET A 58 -16.22 3.10 0.09
N LYS A 59 -16.56 3.73 -1.06
CA LYS A 59 -15.55 4.14 -2.06
C LYS A 59 -14.60 5.19 -1.49
N VAL A 60 -15.14 6.18 -0.78
CA VAL A 60 -14.33 7.24 -0.15
C VAL A 60 -13.47 6.67 0.97
N SER A 61 -14.02 5.81 1.83
CA SER A 61 -13.23 5.17 2.90
C SER A 61 -12.14 4.26 2.34
N SER A 62 -12.42 3.51 1.27
CA SER A 62 -11.42 2.72 0.54
C SER A 62 -10.30 3.57 -0.03
N LEU A 63 -10.63 4.71 -0.67
CA LEU A 63 -9.63 5.64 -1.20
C LEU A 63 -8.75 6.20 -0.08
N ALA A 64 -9.35 6.60 1.05
CA ALA A 64 -8.60 7.08 2.20
C ALA A 64 -7.66 5.99 2.74
N ALA A 65 -8.17 4.77 2.92
CA ALA A 65 -7.40 3.64 3.44
C ALA A 65 -6.24 3.25 2.52
N VAL A 66 -6.44 3.16 1.20
CA VAL A 66 -5.35 2.83 0.26
C VAL A 66 -4.31 3.94 0.19
N SER A 67 -4.72 5.21 0.29
CA SER A 67 -3.79 6.35 0.30
C SER A 67 -2.91 6.32 1.55
N LEU A 68 -3.50 6.06 2.72
CA LEU A 68 -2.76 5.90 3.97
C LEU A 68 -1.85 4.67 3.95
N SER A 69 -2.31 3.55 3.36
CA SER A 69 -1.48 2.35 3.17
C SER A 69 -0.25 2.65 2.31
N ALA A 70 -0.43 3.31 1.17
CA ALA A 70 0.68 3.71 0.30
C ALA A 70 1.65 4.68 0.99
N ALA A 71 1.13 5.66 1.74
CA ALA A 71 1.97 6.59 2.50
C ALA A 71 2.80 5.88 3.58
N ALA A 72 2.19 4.98 4.34
CA ALA A 72 2.88 4.19 5.36
C ALA A 72 3.94 3.25 4.75
N LEU A 73 3.66 2.65 3.59
CA LEU A 73 4.64 1.86 2.85
C LEU A 73 5.83 2.73 2.41
N ILE A 74 5.56 3.88 1.77
CA ILE A 74 6.61 4.80 1.32
C ILE A 74 7.49 5.27 2.49
N ASN A 75 6.88 5.48 3.66
CA ASN A 75 7.58 5.80 4.91
C ASN A 75 8.50 4.66 5.36
N ASP A 76 7.99 3.42 5.42
CA ASP A 76 8.78 2.23 5.78
C ASP A 76 9.97 2.01 4.83
N LEU A 77 9.78 2.33 3.54
CA LEU A 77 10.85 2.30 2.57
C LEU A 77 11.95 3.35 2.85
N GLY A 78 11.70 4.41 3.61
CA GLY A 78 12.67 5.46 4.00
C GLY A 78 13.23 6.34 2.86
N ARG A 79 12.98 5.98 1.58
CA ARG A 79 13.30 6.80 0.41
C ARG A 79 12.16 6.68 -0.61
N PRO A 80 11.47 7.78 -0.96
CA PRO A 80 10.26 7.73 -1.78
C PRO A 80 10.49 7.16 -3.19
N GLY A 81 11.67 7.39 -3.78
CA GLY A 81 12.02 6.83 -5.08
C GLY A 81 12.01 5.29 -5.12
N ARG A 82 12.15 4.60 -3.99
CA ARG A 82 12.15 3.13 -3.94
C ARG A 82 10.82 2.52 -4.39
N PHE A 83 9.70 3.16 -4.10
CA PHE A 83 8.38 2.68 -4.57
C PHE A 83 8.32 2.67 -6.10
N ALA A 84 8.74 3.76 -6.75
CA ALA A 84 8.79 3.83 -8.21
C ALA A 84 9.77 2.80 -8.82
N HIS A 85 10.85 2.46 -8.13
CA HIS A 85 11.76 1.40 -8.56
C HIS A 85 11.13 0.01 -8.48
N MET A 86 10.22 -0.24 -7.53
CA MET A 86 9.53 -1.52 -7.40
C MET A 86 8.54 -1.77 -8.55
N LEU A 87 7.96 -0.71 -9.11
CA LEU A 87 7.05 -0.77 -10.26
C LEU A 87 7.76 -1.00 -11.60
N ARG A 88 9.07 -1.23 -11.62
CA ARG A 88 9.81 -1.52 -12.86
C ARG A 88 9.84 -3.00 -13.22
N VAL A 89 9.58 -3.88 -12.26
CA VAL A 89 9.70 -5.34 -12.44
C VAL A 89 8.43 -6.03 -11.96
N LEU A 90 7.84 -6.85 -12.84
CA LEU A 90 6.77 -7.78 -12.51
C LEU A 90 7.39 -9.10 -12.04
N LYS A 91 7.29 -9.39 -10.75
CA LYS A 91 7.81 -10.63 -10.15
C LYS A 91 6.71 -11.34 -9.35
N PRO A 92 5.93 -12.23 -9.98
CA PRO A 92 4.79 -12.91 -9.33
C PRO A 92 5.15 -13.72 -8.08
N THR A 93 6.40 -14.21 -8.00
CA THR A 93 6.91 -14.95 -6.84
C THR A 93 7.29 -14.06 -5.65
N SER A 94 7.23 -12.74 -5.79
CA SER A 94 7.55 -11.78 -4.74
C SER A 94 6.28 -11.09 -4.23
N PRO A 95 5.87 -11.33 -2.98
CA PRO A 95 4.72 -10.63 -2.37
C PRO A 95 4.84 -9.11 -2.44
N MET A 96 6.06 -8.60 -2.30
CA MET A 96 6.35 -7.16 -2.36
C MET A 96 6.15 -6.58 -3.77
N SER A 97 6.55 -7.31 -4.82
CA SER A 97 6.30 -6.90 -6.21
C SER A 97 4.81 -6.92 -6.50
N VAL A 98 4.12 -8.02 -6.18
CA VAL A 98 2.67 -8.16 -6.37
C VAL A 98 1.91 -7.06 -5.63
N GLY A 99 2.23 -6.82 -4.35
CA GLY A 99 1.59 -5.77 -3.55
C GLY A 99 1.80 -4.37 -4.11
N SER A 100 3.01 -4.06 -4.60
CA SER A 100 3.30 -2.74 -5.20
C SER A 100 2.52 -2.53 -6.49
N TRP A 101 2.44 -3.54 -7.35
CA TRP A 101 1.65 -3.49 -8.57
C TRP A 101 0.15 -3.40 -8.30
N LEU A 102 -0.34 -4.14 -7.30
CA LEU A 102 -1.73 -4.02 -6.83
C LEU A 102 -2.02 -2.61 -6.35
N LEU A 103 -1.19 -2.03 -5.48
CA LEU A 103 -1.35 -0.65 -5.00
C LEU A 103 -1.33 0.35 -6.17
N GLY A 104 -0.40 0.18 -7.11
CA GLY A 104 -0.25 1.04 -8.28
C GLY A 104 -1.46 1.01 -9.23
N GLY A 105 -2.14 -0.13 -9.37
CA GLY A 105 -3.35 -0.25 -10.19
C GLY A 105 -4.64 0.08 -9.43
N TYR A 106 -4.78 -0.43 -8.22
CA TYR A 106 -5.98 -0.28 -7.39
C TYR A 106 -6.17 1.16 -6.91
N GLY A 107 -5.10 1.86 -6.47
CA GLY A 107 -5.20 3.23 -5.97
C GLY A 107 -5.88 4.18 -6.96
N PRO A 108 -5.40 4.29 -8.21
CA PRO A 108 -6.05 5.10 -9.25
C PRO A 108 -7.49 4.67 -9.55
N ALA A 109 -7.77 3.37 -9.59
CA ALA A 109 -9.13 2.86 -9.84
C ALA A 109 -10.10 3.23 -8.70
N ALA A 110 -9.67 3.08 -7.45
CA ALA A 110 -10.43 3.49 -6.27
C ALA A 110 -10.65 5.01 -6.25
N GLY A 111 -9.64 5.79 -6.67
CA GLY A 111 -9.74 7.24 -6.82
C GLY A 111 -10.80 7.65 -7.84
N ALA A 112 -10.75 7.04 -9.03
CA ALA A 112 -11.74 7.29 -10.08
C ALA A 112 -13.17 6.92 -9.61
N ALA A 113 -13.34 5.78 -8.96
CA ALA A 113 -14.63 5.33 -8.42
C ALA A 113 -15.18 6.31 -7.36
N ALA A 114 -14.35 6.75 -6.42
CA ALA A 114 -14.74 7.71 -5.39
C ALA A 114 -15.11 9.07 -6.00
N VAL A 115 -14.33 9.57 -6.96
CA VAL A 115 -14.62 10.84 -7.66
C VAL A 115 -15.94 10.74 -8.42
N CYS A 116 -16.18 9.65 -9.14
CA CYS A 116 -17.44 9.43 -9.86
C CYS A 116 -18.63 9.38 -8.89
N ALA A 117 -18.48 8.68 -7.76
CA ALA A 117 -19.53 8.58 -6.74
C ALA A 117 -19.85 9.93 -6.08
N VAL A 118 -18.84 10.74 -5.76
CA VAL A 118 -19.02 12.05 -5.11
C VAL A 118 -19.57 13.10 -6.08
N THR A 119 -19.12 13.09 -7.34
CA THR A 119 -19.54 14.08 -8.34
C THR A 119 -20.83 13.71 -9.06
N GLY A 120 -21.30 12.46 -8.92
CA GLY A 120 -22.43 11.91 -9.68
C GLY A 120 -22.15 11.76 -11.19
N ARG A 121 -20.91 11.98 -11.64
CA ARG A 121 -20.52 11.80 -13.04
C ARG A 121 -20.21 10.34 -13.30
N LEU A 122 -20.76 9.78 -14.38
CA LEU A 122 -20.60 8.37 -14.76
C LEU A 122 -20.96 7.37 -13.63
N PRO A 123 -22.18 7.43 -13.04
CA PRO A 123 -22.57 6.60 -11.89
C PRO A 123 -22.63 5.09 -12.18
N ARG A 124 -22.53 4.71 -13.45
CA ARG A 124 -22.43 3.30 -13.89
C ARG A 124 -20.99 2.78 -13.92
N ALA A 125 -20.01 3.67 -14.07
CA ALA A 125 -18.58 3.32 -14.09
C ALA A 125 -17.93 3.50 -12.72
N GLY A 126 -18.49 4.40 -11.91
CA GLY A 126 -18.03 4.75 -10.57
C GLY A 126 -18.60 3.88 -9.48
#